data_AF-A0A662RLV7-F1
#
_entry.id   AF-A0A662RLV7-F1
#
_cell.length_a   1.000
_cell.length_b   1.000
_cell.length_c   1.000
_cell.angle_alpha   90.00
_cell.angle_beta   90.00
_cell.angle_gamma   90.00
#
_symmetry.space_group_name_H-M   'P 1'
#
loop_
_entity.id
_entity.type
_entity.pdbx_description
1 polymer ?
#
loop_
_entity_poly.entity_id
_entity_poly.type
_entity_poly.pdbx_seq_one_letter_code
_entity_poly.pdbx_strand_id
1 'polypeptide(L)'
;MNYEKKLEPIDPVTRFYILWKWTYNGQEIEYDDARILSQAVGVELYKIWGKGNVVGKSGGKIKVLSPQDRKIEEIRDRHPMILIDALHKACLLWHAERGKELENFLGRSGYLNNPVFWETVQALSELLPSGDKEKMMIQGLLLKAPVIYIE
;
A
#
# COMPACT_ATOMS: atom_id res chain seq x y z
N MET A 1 21.52 -0.59 -8.70
CA MET A 1 21.10 -1.14 -7.40
C MET A 1 19.89 -2.03 -7.67
N ASN A 2 19.97 -3.34 -7.43
CA ASN A 2 18.90 -4.30 -7.81
C ASN A 2 17.68 -4.12 -6.89
N TYR A 3 16.70 -3.33 -7.32
CA TYR A 3 15.42 -3.16 -6.62
C TYR A 3 14.71 -4.49 -6.38
N GLU A 4 14.88 -5.46 -7.28
CA GLU A 4 14.31 -6.81 -7.15
C GLU A 4 14.73 -7.51 -5.85
N LYS A 5 15.99 -7.43 -5.44
CA LYS A 5 16.49 -8.05 -4.19
C LYS A 5 15.93 -7.38 -2.94
N LYS A 6 15.60 -6.08 -2.99
CA LYS A 6 15.05 -5.35 -1.84
C LYS A 6 13.56 -5.68 -1.60
N LEU A 7 12.88 -6.21 -2.61
CA LEU A 7 11.44 -6.49 -2.59
C LEU A 7 11.09 -7.96 -2.30
N GLU A 8 12.05 -8.89 -2.28
CA GLU A 8 11.80 -10.32 -1.96
C GLU A 8 11.01 -10.57 -0.66
N PRO A 9 11.23 -9.85 0.46
CA PRO A 9 10.44 -10.05 1.67
C PRO A 9 9.03 -9.43 1.60
N ILE A 10 8.69 -8.72 0.51
CA ILE A 10 7.43 -7.99 0.35
C ILE A 10 6.44 -8.83 -0.47
N ASP A 11 5.20 -8.89 0.01
CA ASP A 11 4.15 -9.67 -0.63
C ASP A 11 3.91 -9.21 -2.10
N PRO A 12 3.49 -10.13 -3.00
CA PRO A 12 3.26 -9.83 -4.41
C PRO A 12 2.34 -8.63 -4.68
N VAL A 13 1.29 -8.42 -3.87
CA VAL A 13 0.32 -7.34 -4.08
C VAL A 13 0.95 -5.99 -3.76
N THR A 14 1.77 -5.92 -2.73
CA THR A 14 2.52 -4.71 -2.39
C THR A 14 3.59 -4.41 -3.43
N ARG A 15 4.28 -5.43 -3.98
CA ARG A 15 5.20 -5.22 -5.12
C ARG A 15 4.49 -4.69 -6.35
N PHE A 16 3.32 -5.25 -6.69
CA PHE A 16 2.48 -4.74 -7.76
C PHE A 16 2.12 -3.27 -7.54
N TYR A 17 1.76 -2.90 -6.31
CA TYR A 17 1.44 -1.52 -5.94
C TYR A 17 2.60 -0.55 -6.21
N ILE A 18 3.79 -0.89 -5.72
CA ILE A 18 5.00 -0.06 -5.86
C ILE A 18 5.32 0.13 -7.35
N LEU A 19 5.32 -0.96 -8.13
CA LEU A 19 5.57 -0.88 -9.56
C LEU A 19 4.51 -0.03 -10.27
N TRP A 20 3.23 -0.17 -9.91
CA TRP A 20 2.19 0.67 -10.49
C TRP A 20 2.43 2.16 -10.25
N LYS A 21 2.79 2.54 -9.02
CA LYS A 21 3.09 3.94 -8.67
C LYS A 21 4.29 4.46 -9.45
N TRP A 22 5.31 3.63 -9.64
CA TRP A 22 6.48 4.01 -10.43
C TRP A 22 6.17 4.14 -11.93
N THR A 23 5.45 3.17 -12.51
CA THR A 23 5.20 3.12 -13.96
C THR A 23 4.11 4.08 -14.42
N TYR A 24 3.02 4.19 -13.66
CA TYR A 24 1.81 4.90 -14.10
C TYR A 24 1.40 6.05 -13.18
N ASN A 25 2.14 6.30 -12.08
CA ASN A 25 1.83 7.35 -11.11
C ASN A 25 0.35 7.35 -10.64
N GLY A 26 -0.24 6.16 -10.50
CA GLY A 26 -1.64 6.00 -10.08
C GLY A 26 -2.71 6.28 -11.15
N GLN A 27 -2.32 6.49 -12.41
CA GLN A 27 -3.27 6.64 -13.51
C GLN A 27 -4.10 5.36 -13.73
N GLU A 28 -5.27 5.55 -14.32
CA GLU A 28 -6.11 4.47 -14.82
C GLU A 28 -5.61 4.03 -16.21
N ILE A 29 -5.42 2.74 -16.41
CA ILE A 29 -4.89 2.16 -17.66
C ILE A 29 -5.74 1.00 -18.16
N GLU A 30 -5.45 0.51 -19.37
CA GLU A 30 -6.14 -0.63 -19.96
C GLU A 30 -5.80 -1.95 -19.25
N TYR A 31 -6.76 -2.87 -19.23
CA TYR A 31 -6.64 -4.15 -18.52
C TYR A 31 -5.45 -4.99 -18.97
N ASP A 32 -5.12 -5.02 -20.27
CA ASP A 32 -4.03 -5.85 -20.77
C ASP A 32 -2.66 -5.39 -20.28
N ASP A 33 -2.42 -4.08 -20.22
CA ASP A 33 -1.19 -3.52 -19.66
C ASP A 33 -1.10 -3.81 -18.15
N ALA A 34 -2.22 -3.66 -17.44
CA ALA A 34 -2.30 -3.97 -16.01
C ALA A 34 -2.02 -5.46 -15.74
N ARG A 35 -2.51 -6.35 -16.62
CA ARG A 35 -2.33 -7.80 -16.55
C ARG A 35 -0.87 -8.19 -16.78
N ILE A 36 -0.18 -7.55 -17.72
CA ILE A 36 1.26 -7.78 -17.95
C ILE A 36 2.05 -7.42 -16.69
N LEU A 37 1.78 -6.24 -16.11
CA LEU A 37 2.46 -5.81 -14.89
C LEU A 37 2.18 -6.73 -13.69
N SER A 38 0.93 -7.19 -13.53
CA SER A 38 0.57 -8.10 -12.43
C SER A 38 1.27 -9.46 -12.56
N GLN A 39 1.38 -10.00 -13.77
CA GLN A 39 2.05 -11.26 -14.04
C GLN A 39 3.55 -11.21 -13.71
N ALA A 40 4.21 -10.07 -13.98
CA ALA A 40 5.63 -9.87 -13.68
C ALA A 40 5.97 -10.03 -12.19
N VAL A 41 5.00 -9.80 -11.30
CA VAL A 41 5.15 -9.94 -9.84
C VAL A 41 4.38 -11.13 -9.26
N GLY A 42 3.84 -12.02 -10.10
CA GLY A 42 3.14 -13.22 -9.65
C GLY A 42 1.75 -12.95 -9.08
N VAL A 43 1.08 -11.89 -9.52
CA VAL A 43 -0.27 -11.51 -9.10
C VAL A 43 -1.30 -11.84 -10.18
N GLU A 44 -2.32 -12.59 -9.79
CA GLU A 44 -3.55 -12.76 -10.57
C GLU A 44 -4.46 -11.55 -10.35
N LEU A 45 -4.48 -10.60 -11.29
CA LEU A 45 -5.14 -9.30 -11.15
C LEU A 45 -6.60 -9.39 -10.70
N TYR A 46 -7.34 -10.39 -11.19
CA TYR A 46 -8.75 -10.57 -10.85
C TYR A 46 -9.01 -10.96 -9.38
N LYS A 47 -8.00 -11.51 -8.69
CA LYS A 47 -8.09 -11.84 -7.25
C LYS A 47 -7.98 -10.60 -6.36
N ILE A 48 -7.40 -9.52 -6.90
CA ILE A 48 -7.08 -8.30 -6.14
C ILE A 48 -7.87 -7.07 -6.58
N TRP A 49 -8.90 -7.22 -7.43
CA TRP A 49 -9.82 -6.13 -7.75
C TRP A 49 -11.14 -6.21 -6.99
N GLY A 50 -11.90 -5.12 -6.99
CA GLY A 50 -13.23 -5.04 -6.40
C GLY A 50 -13.21 -4.74 -4.90
N LYS A 51 -14.39 -4.83 -4.27
CA LYS A 51 -14.62 -4.30 -2.93
C LYS A 51 -13.63 -4.85 -1.90
N GLY A 52 -12.97 -3.92 -1.23
CA GLY A 52 -12.01 -4.16 -0.16
C GLY A 52 -10.59 -4.50 -0.60
N ASN A 53 -10.35 -4.69 -1.90
CA ASN A 53 -9.02 -4.85 -2.43
C ASN A 53 -8.41 -3.49 -2.87
N VAL A 54 -7.15 -3.51 -3.29
CA VAL A 54 -6.39 -2.32 -3.68
C VAL A 54 -6.57 -1.95 -5.17
N VAL A 55 -7.25 -2.77 -5.96
CA VAL A 55 -7.50 -2.51 -7.38
C VAL A 55 -8.97 -2.23 -7.66
N GLY A 56 -9.24 -1.13 -8.36
CA GLY A 56 -10.52 -0.83 -8.97
C GLY A 56 -10.55 -1.27 -10.43
N LYS A 57 -11.70 -1.79 -10.88
CA LYS A 57 -11.97 -2.09 -12.29
C LYS A 57 -13.24 -1.38 -12.73
N SER A 58 -13.18 -0.69 -13.86
CA SER A 58 -14.33 -0.06 -14.49
C SER A 58 -14.28 -0.33 -15.99
N GLY A 59 -15.23 -1.12 -16.52
CA GLY A 59 -15.18 -1.54 -17.92
C GLY A 59 -13.86 -2.27 -18.26
N GLY A 60 -13.17 -1.84 -19.31
CA GLY A 60 -11.84 -2.35 -19.71
C GLY A 60 -10.66 -1.79 -18.92
N LYS A 61 -10.91 -0.88 -17.98
CA LYS A 61 -9.87 -0.11 -17.30
C LYS A 61 -9.61 -0.55 -15.87
N ILE A 62 -8.36 -0.35 -15.44
CA ILE A 62 -7.82 -0.72 -14.14
C ILE A 62 -7.17 0.49 -13.50
N LYS A 63 -7.44 0.68 -12.20
CA LYS A 63 -6.79 1.68 -11.36
C LYS A 63 -6.32 1.03 -10.06
N VAL A 64 -5.10 1.34 -9.64
CA VAL A 64 -4.63 1.03 -8.28
C VAL A 64 -5.04 2.17 -7.35
N LEU A 65 -5.81 1.83 -6.33
CA LEU A 65 -6.43 2.76 -5.39
C LEU A 65 -5.39 3.32 -4.41
N SER A 66 -5.55 4.57 -4.02
CA SER A 66 -4.75 5.19 -2.94
C SER A 66 -5.56 5.17 -1.63
N PRO A 67 -4.98 5.45 -0.45
CA PRO A 67 -5.71 5.42 0.81
C PRO A 67 -7.02 6.22 0.77
N GLN A 68 -6.99 7.43 0.19
CA GLN A 68 -8.15 8.31 0.05
C GLN A 68 -9.28 7.77 -0.84
N ASP A 69 -9.01 6.75 -1.65
CA ASP A 69 -9.99 6.10 -2.52
C ASP A 69 -10.65 4.88 -1.84
N ARG A 70 -10.30 4.61 -0.57
CA ARG A 70 -10.71 3.42 0.18
C ARG A 70 -11.38 3.80 1.50
N LYS A 71 -12.10 2.83 2.10
CA LYS A 71 -12.76 2.98 3.41
C LYS A 71 -12.19 1.98 4.40
N ILE A 72 -11.98 2.41 5.65
CA ILE A 72 -11.35 1.62 6.73
C ILE A 72 -12.06 0.27 6.90
N GLU A 73 -13.38 0.26 6.82
CA GLU A 73 -14.27 -0.87 7.06
C GLU A 73 -14.31 -1.85 5.88
N GLU A 74 -13.94 -1.39 4.69
CA GLU A 74 -13.95 -2.20 3.48
C GLU A 74 -12.61 -2.92 3.27
N ILE A 75 -11.50 -2.38 3.79
CA ILE A 75 -10.18 -3.01 3.68
C ILE A 75 -10.21 -4.38 4.35
N ARG A 76 -9.99 -5.42 3.55
CA ARG A 76 -10.07 -6.82 4.00
C ARG A 76 -8.99 -7.11 5.03
N ASP A 77 -9.42 -7.62 6.19
CA ASP A 77 -8.52 -8.14 7.21
C ASP A 77 -8.15 -9.58 6.85
N ARG A 78 -6.96 -9.76 6.26
CA ARG A 78 -6.44 -11.07 5.85
C ARG A 78 -5.39 -11.54 6.85
N HIS A 79 -5.22 -12.86 6.97
CA HIS A 79 -4.21 -13.47 7.81
C HIS A 79 -3.35 -14.40 6.93
N PRO A 80 -2.07 -14.05 6.64
CA PRO A 80 -1.38 -12.82 7.02
C PRO A 80 -1.93 -11.55 6.34
N MET A 81 -1.74 -10.39 6.98
CA MET A 81 -2.19 -9.11 6.46
C MET A 81 -1.27 -8.65 5.32
N ILE A 82 -1.86 -8.25 4.19
CA ILE A 82 -1.12 -7.68 3.06
C ILE A 82 -0.55 -6.32 3.46
N LEU A 83 0.73 -6.06 3.16
CA LEU A 83 1.45 -4.86 3.64
C LEU A 83 0.77 -3.58 3.16
N ILE A 84 0.46 -3.48 1.86
CA ILE A 84 -0.18 -2.28 1.32
C ILE A 84 -1.57 -2.02 1.89
N ASP A 85 -2.33 -3.08 2.19
CA ASP A 85 -3.63 -2.94 2.84
C ASP A 85 -3.49 -2.46 4.29
N ALA A 86 -2.44 -2.91 4.99
CA ALA A 86 -2.11 -2.41 6.32
C ALA A 86 -1.68 -0.94 6.28
N LEU A 87 -0.84 -0.54 5.33
CA LEU A 87 -0.44 0.86 5.15
C LEU A 87 -1.67 1.75 4.89
N HIS A 88 -2.52 1.38 3.94
CA HIS A 88 -3.70 2.19 3.60
C HIS A 88 -4.65 2.35 4.79
N LYS A 89 -4.89 1.25 5.53
CA LYS A 89 -5.72 1.30 6.74
C LYS A 89 -5.08 2.14 7.84
N ALA A 90 -3.76 2.05 8.02
CA ALA A 90 -3.01 2.85 8.97
C ALA A 90 -3.10 4.35 8.64
N CYS A 91 -2.87 4.73 7.38
CA CYS A 91 -3.03 6.10 6.90
C CYS A 91 -4.44 6.64 7.14
N LEU A 92 -5.48 5.83 6.90
CA LEU A 92 -6.87 6.24 7.12
C LEU A 92 -7.21 6.39 8.61
N LEU A 93 -6.76 5.47 9.47
CA LEU A 93 -6.96 5.58 10.93
C LEU A 93 -6.23 6.79 11.51
N TRP A 94 -5.01 7.05 11.04
CA TRP A 94 -4.25 8.24 11.38
C TRP A 94 -5.00 9.52 10.97
N HIS A 95 -5.45 9.59 9.72
CA HIS A 95 -6.14 10.75 9.19
C HIS A 95 -7.49 11.02 9.88
N ALA A 96 -8.12 9.98 10.42
CA ALA A 96 -9.35 10.06 11.21
C ALA A 96 -9.11 10.33 12.71
N GLU A 97 -7.87 10.60 13.13
CA GLU A 97 -7.46 10.82 14.53
C GLU A 97 -7.77 9.64 15.47
N ARG A 98 -7.86 8.42 14.93
CA ARG A 98 -8.20 7.18 15.67
C ARG A 98 -6.95 6.47 16.22
N GLY A 99 -6.12 7.19 16.98
CA GLY A 99 -4.79 6.75 17.42
C GLY A 99 -4.75 5.39 18.15
N LYS A 100 -5.68 5.16 19.09
CA LYS A 100 -5.76 3.88 19.82
C LYS A 100 -6.10 2.71 18.91
N GLU A 101 -6.95 2.93 17.90
CA GLU A 101 -7.31 1.90 16.93
C GLU A 101 -6.18 1.61 15.95
N LEU A 102 -5.43 2.65 15.55
CA LEU A 102 -4.22 2.52 14.74
C LEU A 102 -3.17 1.63 15.44
N GLU A 103 -2.85 1.92 16.70
CA GLU A 103 -1.86 1.15 17.46
C GLU A 103 -2.29 -0.31 17.62
N ASN A 104 -3.54 -0.55 18.03
CA ASN A 104 -4.11 -1.90 18.14
C ASN A 104 -4.08 -2.65 16.80
N PHE A 105 -4.40 -1.97 15.70
CA PHE A 105 -4.40 -2.54 14.36
C PHE A 105 -2.99 -2.93 13.90
N LEU A 106 -2.00 -2.05 14.07
CA LEU A 106 -0.61 -2.34 13.72
C LEU A 106 -0.03 -3.44 14.61
N GLY A 107 -0.39 -3.46 15.90
CA GLY A 107 0.02 -4.51 16.84
C GLY A 107 -0.51 -5.88 16.42
N ARG A 108 -1.82 -6.01 16.21
CA ARG A 108 -2.45 -7.29 15.83
C ARG A 108 -2.06 -7.80 14.44
N SER A 109 -1.77 -6.90 13.50
CA SER A 109 -1.33 -7.26 12.14
C SER A 109 0.16 -7.63 12.07
N GLY A 110 0.90 -7.40 13.16
CA GLY A 110 2.34 -7.68 13.23
C GLY A 110 3.21 -6.60 12.57
N TYR A 111 2.66 -5.44 12.25
CA TYR A 111 3.35 -4.35 11.56
C TYR A 111 3.83 -3.21 12.46
N LEU A 112 3.43 -3.18 13.74
CA LEU A 112 3.81 -2.10 14.66
C LEU A 112 5.33 -1.91 14.77
N ASN A 113 6.08 -3.01 14.94
CA ASN A 113 7.54 -3.00 15.11
C ASN A 113 8.24 -3.76 13.97
N ASN A 114 7.66 -3.80 12.78
CA ASN A 114 8.19 -4.55 11.65
C ASN A 114 9.09 -3.65 10.77
N PRO A 115 10.42 -3.86 10.73
CA PRO A 115 11.31 -3.01 9.95
C PRO A 115 10.98 -3.00 8.46
N VAL A 116 10.67 -4.17 7.88
CA VAL A 116 10.31 -4.30 6.45
C VAL A 116 9.08 -3.46 6.12
N PHE A 117 8.08 -3.43 6.99
CA PHE A 117 6.91 -2.56 6.83
C PHE A 117 7.33 -1.09 6.79
N TRP A 118 7.99 -0.60 7.83
CA TRP A 118 8.30 0.83 7.95
C TRP A 118 9.31 1.32 6.90
N GLU A 119 10.29 0.50 6.53
CA GLU A 119 11.17 0.80 5.39
C GLU A 119 10.40 0.87 4.06
N THR A 120 9.39 0.01 3.86
CA THR A 120 8.51 0.07 2.69
C THR A 120 7.65 1.34 2.69
N VAL A 121 7.12 1.73 3.86
CA VAL A 121 6.35 2.97 4.04
C VAL A 121 7.21 4.20 3.70
N GLN A 122 8.43 4.25 4.22
CA GLN A 122 9.40 5.31 3.92
C GLN A 122 9.72 5.37 2.42
N ALA A 123 10.06 4.24 1.81
CA ALA A 123 10.39 4.17 0.38
C ALA A 123 9.22 4.58 -0.53
N LEU A 124 7.99 4.21 -0.18
CA LEU A 124 6.79 4.66 -0.89
C LEU A 124 6.59 6.18 -0.77
N SER A 125 6.86 6.77 0.39
CA SER A 125 6.79 8.23 0.58
C SER A 125 7.77 8.96 -0.35
N GLU A 126 8.99 8.43 -0.47
CA GLU A 126 10.05 8.99 -1.31
C GLU A 126 9.74 8.84 -2.80
N LEU A 127 9.09 7.74 -3.20
CA LEU A 127 8.68 7.49 -4.58
C LEU A 127 7.62 8.48 -5.08
N LEU A 128 6.68 8.88 -4.23
CA LEU A 128 5.55 9.70 -4.63
C LEU A 128 5.97 11.17 -4.87
N PRO A 129 5.35 11.88 -5.83
CA PRO A 129 5.69 13.26 -6.13
C PRO A 129 5.22 14.24 -5.03
N SER A 130 5.84 15.42 -4.98
CA SER A 130 5.43 16.49 -4.06
C SER A 130 4.00 16.96 -4.34
N GLY A 131 3.23 17.20 -3.29
CA GLY A 131 1.82 17.59 -3.39
C GLY A 131 0.84 16.42 -3.60
N ASP A 132 1.35 15.19 -3.72
CA ASP A 132 0.49 14.01 -3.77
C ASP A 132 -0.20 13.74 -2.42
N LYS A 133 -1.51 13.47 -2.46
CA LYS A 133 -2.33 13.28 -1.25
C LYS A 133 -1.95 12.01 -0.49
N GLU A 134 -1.60 10.92 -1.18
CA GLU A 134 -1.15 9.70 -0.52
C GLU A 134 0.20 9.93 0.16
N LYS A 135 1.12 10.64 -0.51
CA LYS A 135 2.40 11.04 0.11
C LYS A 135 2.18 11.79 1.42
N MET A 136 1.29 12.78 1.43
CA MET A 136 0.96 13.54 2.64
C MET A 136 0.42 12.64 3.76
N MET A 137 -0.46 11.69 3.44
CA MET A 137 -0.99 10.74 4.43
C MET A 137 0.11 9.81 4.97
N ILE A 138 0.99 9.31 4.10
CA ILE A 138 2.12 8.47 4.49
C ILE A 138 3.09 9.25 5.39
N GLN A 139 3.44 10.49 5.04
CA GLN A 139 4.32 11.33 5.84
C GLN A 139 3.69 11.65 7.20
N GLY A 140 2.40 11.93 7.24
CA GLY A 140 1.66 12.10 8.48
C GLY A 140 1.72 10.89 9.40
N LEU A 141 1.54 9.69 8.83
CA LEU A 141 1.69 8.43 9.54
C LEU A 141 3.13 8.25 10.08
N LEU A 142 4.15 8.52 9.27
CA LEU A 142 5.56 8.39 9.67
C LEU A 142 5.94 9.31 10.83
N LEU A 143 5.38 10.52 10.90
CA LEU A 143 5.59 11.44 12.04
C LEU A 143 4.96 10.94 13.36
N LYS A 144 3.99 10.02 13.28
CA LYS A 144 3.34 9.39 14.44
C LYS A 144 3.82 7.98 14.72
N ALA A 145 4.63 7.40 13.84
CA ALA A 145 5.24 6.10 14.07
C ALA A 145 6.07 6.18 15.36
N PRO A 146 6.04 5.14 16.22
CA PRO A 146 7.02 5.06 17.30
C PRO A 146 8.38 5.24 16.66
N VAL A 147 9.17 6.21 17.14
CA VAL A 147 10.48 6.55 16.59
C VAL A 147 11.29 5.26 16.57
N ILE A 148 11.42 4.65 15.38
CA ILE A 148 12.35 3.56 15.18
C ILE A 148 13.68 4.26 15.16
N TYR A 149 14.36 4.25 16.30
CA TYR A 149 15.75 4.68 16.38
C TYR A 149 16.52 3.82 15.38
N ILE A 150 16.88 4.42 14.25
CA ILE A 150 17.88 3.87 13.35
C ILE A 150 19.20 4.30 13.98
N GLU A 151 19.85 3.40 14.69
CA GLU A 151 21.28 3.54 15.06
C GLU A 151 22.17 3.46 13.81
#